data_AF-A0A497EGW9-F1
#
_entry.id   AF-A0A497EGW9-F1
#
_cell.length_a   1.000
_cell.length_b   1.000
_cell.length_c   1.000
_cell.angle_alpha   90.00
_cell.angle_beta   90.00
_cell.angle_gamma   90.00
#
_symmetry.space_group_name_H-M   'P 1'
#
loop_
_entity.id
_entity.type
_entity.pdbx_description
1 polymer ?
#
loop_
_entity_poly.entity_id
_entity_poly.type
_entity_poly.pdbx_seq_one_letter_code
_entity_poly.pdbx_strand_id
1 'polypeptide(L)'
;MDSDTSAASATQAPETGKPFVLLFSGGLDSTLEVVERMKTHGEAHLLTFNNGYCINTQGSLRRASELKDRFGAERIIDSLIDTKPLMQTILEDFKVLWREYRSPLIVDMGCKMASVTELILYAKKNGIEEISDGASVDQTQIFIQHPEFSAHIKPLISAHGLRFLRPVLFDIGREEKIAKLKSLGFDRGSKTLEKLHITSQLKHQPFCLVGFSTFFFTSPLRKIPLVQRYDLPMNQAKALWDALLPRATAYLDARLAEA
;
A
#
# COMPACT_ATOMS: atom_id res chain seq x y z
N MET A 1 -35.37 -9.72 -26.66
CA MET A 1 -33.96 -10.19 -26.72
C MET A 1 -33.16 -9.14 -26.00
N ASP A 2 -32.93 -9.44 -24.73
CA ASP A 2 -32.37 -8.57 -23.72
C ASP A 2 -30.88 -8.34 -23.95
N SER A 3 -30.43 -7.12 -23.69
CA SER A 3 -29.03 -6.86 -23.36
C SER A 3 -28.99 -5.70 -22.37
N ASP A 4 -29.43 -6.01 -21.15
CA ASP A 4 -29.24 -5.20 -19.96
C ASP A 4 -27.86 -5.55 -19.38
N THR A 5 -26.81 -4.87 -19.85
CA THR A 5 -25.47 -4.92 -19.24
C THR A 5 -25.31 -3.76 -18.28
N SER A 6 -25.97 -3.87 -17.13
CA SER A 6 -25.67 -3.13 -15.92
C SER A 6 -24.79 -4.01 -15.02
N ALA A 7 -23.47 -3.91 -15.18
CA ALA A 7 -22.52 -4.45 -14.19
C ALA A 7 -22.05 -3.31 -13.28
N ALA A 8 -22.95 -2.84 -12.42
CA ALA A 8 -22.56 -2.09 -11.24
C ALA A 8 -21.69 -3.00 -10.36
N SER A 9 -20.40 -2.67 -10.21
CA SER A 9 -19.48 -3.29 -9.25
C SER A 9 -20.00 -3.03 -7.83
N ALA A 10 -20.88 -3.90 -7.35
CA ALA A 10 -21.34 -3.88 -5.97
C ALA A 10 -20.15 -4.02 -5.02
N THR A 11 -19.91 -2.97 -4.24
CA THR A 11 -19.06 -3.00 -3.05
C THR A 11 -19.70 -3.96 -2.06
N GLN A 12 -19.34 -5.24 -2.13
CA GLN A 12 -19.82 -6.24 -1.17
C GLN A 12 -19.34 -5.82 0.23
N ALA A 13 -20.26 -5.80 1.19
CA ALA A 13 -19.96 -5.49 2.57
C ALA A 13 -18.93 -6.50 3.13
N PRO A 14 -18.01 -6.06 4.01
CA PRO A 14 -17.03 -6.94 4.62
C PRO A 14 -17.71 -8.11 5.33
N GLU A 15 -17.19 -9.31 5.13
CA GLU A 15 -17.73 -10.50 5.75
C GLU A 15 -17.30 -10.58 7.22
N THR A 16 -18.29 -10.59 8.11
CA THR A 16 -18.05 -10.57 9.56
C THR A 16 -17.31 -11.84 10.00
N GLY A 17 -16.27 -11.68 10.82
CA GLY A 17 -15.47 -12.78 11.37
C GLY A 17 -14.39 -13.34 10.44
N LYS A 18 -14.35 -13.00 9.15
CA LYS A 18 -13.28 -13.45 8.26
C LYS A 18 -11.95 -12.69 8.49
N PRO A 19 -10.79 -13.30 8.18
CA PRO A 19 -9.49 -12.62 8.19
C PRO A 19 -9.36 -11.67 7.00
N PHE A 20 -8.46 -10.70 7.10
CA PHE A 20 -8.03 -9.89 5.97
C PHE A 20 -6.54 -9.62 5.97
N VAL A 21 -6.00 -9.30 4.79
CA VAL A 21 -4.60 -8.88 4.63
C VAL A 21 -4.54 -7.39 4.31
N LEU A 22 -3.58 -6.69 4.90
CA LEU A 22 -3.36 -5.26 4.70
C LEU A 22 -1.89 -4.99 4.42
N LEU A 23 -1.64 -4.20 3.37
CA LEU A 23 -0.35 -3.51 3.21
C LEU A 23 -0.21 -2.49 4.35
N PHE A 24 0.59 -2.84 5.34
CA PHE A 24 0.64 -2.14 6.61
C PHE A 24 1.92 -1.33 6.74
N SER A 25 1.79 -0.01 6.77
CA SER A 25 2.92 0.91 6.98
C SER A 25 3.15 1.27 8.44
N GLY A 26 2.20 1.00 9.34
CA GLY A 26 2.20 1.55 10.71
C GLY A 26 1.83 3.04 10.78
N GLY A 27 1.48 3.67 9.65
CA GLY A 27 1.00 5.05 9.56
C GLY A 27 -0.42 5.25 10.08
N LEU A 28 -0.87 6.51 10.13
CA LEU A 28 -2.22 6.88 10.57
C LEU A 28 -3.31 6.14 9.78
N ASP A 29 -3.25 6.21 8.45
CA ASP A 29 -4.30 5.66 7.58
C ASP A 29 -4.39 4.13 7.71
N SER A 30 -3.26 3.43 7.58
CA SER A 30 -3.23 1.96 7.72
C SER A 30 -3.56 1.50 9.15
N THR A 31 -3.18 2.25 10.19
CA THR A 31 -3.59 1.91 11.58
C THR A 31 -5.10 2.06 11.74
N LEU A 32 -5.65 3.17 11.26
CA LEU A 32 -7.07 3.45 11.42
C LEU A 32 -7.94 2.47 10.63
N GLU A 33 -7.47 2.03 9.46
CA GLU A 33 -8.14 0.95 8.73
C GLU A 33 -8.23 -0.33 9.57
N VAL A 34 -7.13 -0.77 10.20
CA VAL A 34 -7.17 -1.96 11.08
C VAL A 34 -8.17 -1.75 12.20
N VAL A 35 -8.10 -0.62 12.90
CA VAL A 35 -9.01 -0.29 14.00
C VAL A 35 -10.49 -0.36 13.59
N GLU A 36 -10.83 0.14 12.41
CA GLU A 36 -12.20 0.10 11.92
C GLU A 36 -12.62 -1.30 11.49
N ARG A 37 -11.76 -2.02 10.78
CA ARG A 37 -12.09 -3.35 10.26
C ARG A 37 -12.16 -4.40 11.36
N MET A 38 -11.36 -4.26 12.41
CA MET A 38 -11.40 -5.14 13.59
C MET A 38 -12.70 -5.06 14.39
N LYS A 39 -13.60 -4.10 14.09
CA LYS A 39 -14.97 -4.07 14.63
C LYS A 39 -15.84 -5.21 14.09
N THR A 40 -15.56 -5.68 12.88
CA THR A 40 -16.34 -6.73 12.20
C THR A 40 -15.51 -7.96 11.84
N HIS A 41 -14.20 -7.83 11.66
CA HIS A 41 -13.32 -8.93 11.25
C HIS A 41 -12.78 -9.73 12.44
N GLY A 42 -12.52 -11.02 12.20
CA GLY A 42 -11.94 -11.92 13.19
C GLY A 42 -10.45 -11.67 13.39
N GLU A 43 -9.71 -11.41 12.31
CA GLU A 43 -8.25 -11.38 12.30
C GLU A 43 -7.71 -10.40 11.25
N ALA A 44 -6.57 -9.78 11.53
CA ALA A 44 -5.86 -8.89 10.62
C ALA A 44 -4.42 -9.34 10.39
N HIS A 45 -4.06 -9.57 9.12
CA HIS A 45 -2.70 -9.86 8.67
C HIS A 45 -2.04 -8.59 8.15
N LEU A 46 -1.06 -8.08 8.90
CA LEU A 46 -0.39 -6.80 8.66
C LEU A 46 0.95 -7.04 7.97
N LEU A 47 1.00 -6.84 6.65
CA LEU A 47 2.21 -7.06 5.86
C LEU A 47 2.99 -5.77 5.68
N THR A 48 4.20 -5.74 6.23
CA THR A 48 5.20 -4.70 5.96
C THR A 48 6.18 -5.21 4.92
N PHE A 49 6.51 -4.40 3.91
CA PHE A 49 7.43 -4.79 2.85
C PHE A 49 8.78 -4.08 3.01
N ASN A 50 9.86 -4.85 2.95
CA ASN A 50 11.22 -4.33 2.83
C ASN A 50 11.68 -4.48 1.40
N ASN A 51 11.92 -3.37 0.71
CA ASN A 51 12.34 -3.37 -0.69
C ASN A 51 13.88 -3.32 -0.85
N GLY A 52 14.62 -3.42 0.26
CA GLY A 52 16.08 -3.30 0.29
C GLY A 52 16.60 -1.87 0.39
N TYR A 53 15.75 -0.87 0.20
CA TYR A 53 16.05 0.56 0.38
C TYR A 53 15.37 1.17 1.62
N CYS A 54 14.54 0.38 2.31
CA CYS A 54 13.86 0.80 3.53
C CYS A 54 14.80 0.74 4.74
N ILE A 55 14.82 1.81 5.51
CA ILE A 55 15.33 1.85 6.88
C ILE A 55 14.16 1.86 7.87
N ASN A 56 14.41 1.50 9.13
CA ASN A 56 13.38 1.43 10.18
C ASN A 56 12.17 0.54 9.80
N THR A 57 12.39 -0.56 9.08
CA THR A 57 11.33 -1.52 8.73
C THR A 57 10.64 -2.13 9.95
N GLN A 58 11.33 -2.15 11.09
CA GLN A 58 10.81 -2.55 12.40
C GLN A 58 9.82 -1.54 13.01
N GLY A 59 9.73 -0.32 12.44
CA GLY A 59 8.84 0.72 12.95
C GLY A 59 7.38 0.29 12.93
N SER A 60 6.92 -0.36 11.86
CA SER A 60 5.54 -0.83 11.74
C SER A 60 5.21 -1.90 12.79
N LEU A 61 6.20 -2.73 13.19
CA LEU A 61 5.98 -3.76 14.20
C LEU A 61 5.67 -3.17 15.57
N ARG A 62 6.18 -1.97 15.89
CA ARG A 62 5.78 -1.25 17.11
C ARG A 62 4.29 -0.93 17.10
N ARG A 63 3.79 -0.45 15.95
CA ARG A 63 2.36 -0.18 15.80
C ARG A 63 1.53 -1.46 15.79
N ALA A 64 2.05 -2.54 15.22
CA ALA A 64 1.42 -3.86 15.33
C ALA A 64 1.34 -4.33 16.79
N SER A 65 2.36 -4.08 17.61
CA SER A 65 2.31 -4.38 19.06
C SER A 65 1.20 -3.60 19.76
N GLU A 66 1.07 -2.29 19.50
CA GLU A 66 -0.04 -1.50 20.05
C GLU A 66 -1.42 -2.07 19.63
N LEU A 67 -1.53 -2.57 18.39
CA LEU A 67 -2.75 -3.21 17.89
C LEU A 67 -3.01 -4.56 18.57
N LYS A 68 -1.98 -5.38 18.81
CA LYS A 68 -2.07 -6.64 19.57
C LYS A 68 -2.54 -6.41 20.99
N ASP A 69 -1.96 -5.43 21.68
CA ASP A 69 -2.36 -5.07 23.05
C ASP A 69 -3.83 -4.65 23.11
N ARG A 70 -4.34 -4.04 22.04
CA ARG A 70 -5.73 -3.57 21.95
C ARG A 70 -6.73 -4.66 21.56
N PHE A 71 -6.39 -5.49 20.58
CA PHE A 71 -7.34 -6.39 19.93
C PHE A 71 -7.13 -7.88 20.23
N GLY A 72 -6.01 -8.24 20.87
CA GLY A 72 -5.57 -9.62 21.09
C GLY A 72 -4.42 -9.99 20.17
N ALA A 73 -3.37 -10.61 20.73
CA ALA A 73 -2.18 -11.02 19.98
C ALA A 73 -2.48 -12.15 18.98
N GLU A 74 -3.51 -12.94 19.25
CA GLU A 74 -4.03 -13.99 18.40
C GLU A 74 -4.82 -13.48 17.19
N ARG A 75 -5.26 -12.21 17.22
CA ARG A 75 -6.07 -11.60 16.15
C ARG A 75 -5.28 -10.67 15.24
N ILE A 76 -4.04 -10.34 15.60
CA ILE A 76 -3.19 -9.42 14.84
C ILE A 76 -1.90 -10.14 14.47
N ILE A 77 -1.78 -10.50 13.20
CA ILE A 77 -0.63 -11.25 12.65
C ILE A 77 0.20 -10.28 11.81
N ASP A 78 1.35 -9.84 12.30
CA ASP A 78 2.27 -8.99 11.54
C ASP A 78 3.40 -9.80 10.90
N SER A 79 3.83 -9.37 9.72
CA SER A 79 4.94 -9.98 9.01
C SER A 79 5.75 -8.94 8.24
N LEU A 80 7.07 -9.08 8.29
CA LEU A 80 8.00 -8.32 7.46
C LEU A 80 8.41 -9.18 6.26
N ILE A 81 7.97 -8.79 5.08
CA ILE A 81 8.21 -9.50 3.83
C ILE A 81 9.38 -8.84 3.09
N ASP A 82 10.39 -9.64 2.72
CA ASP A 82 11.48 -9.17 1.87
C ASP A 82 11.04 -9.19 0.39
N THR A 83 10.93 -8.01 -0.19
CA THR A 83 10.55 -7.79 -1.59
C THR A 83 11.76 -7.46 -2.47
N LYS A 84 12.96 -7.38 -1.91
CA LYS A 84 14.17 -7.01 -2.64
C LYS A 84 14.43 -7.91 -3.86
N PRO A 85 14.31 -9.26 -3.78
CA PRO A 85 14.56 -10.12 -4.94
C PRO A 85 13.60 -9.80 -6.10
N LEU A 86 12.30 -9.70 -5.80
CA LEU A 86 11.28 -9.35 -6.80
C LEU A 86 11.48 -7.93 -7.35
N MET A 87 11.84 -6.98 -6.50
CA MET A 87 12.12 -5.61 -6.96
C MET A 87 13.30 -5.58 -7.93
N GLN A 88 14.35 -6.38 -7.68
CA GLN A 88 15.49 -6.51 -8.60
C GLN A 88 15.08 -7.13 -9.94
N THR A 89 14.19 -8.12 -9.93
CA THR A 89 13.63 -8.70 -11.17
C THR A 89 12.79 -7.68 -11.93
N ILE A 90 11.88 -6.97 -11.27
CA ILE A 90 11.02 -5.97 -11.92
C ILE A 90 11.85 -4.85 -12.54
N LEU A 91 12.87 -4.38 -11.82
CA LEU A 91 13.72 -3.25 -12.22
C LEU A 91 15.06 -3.68 -12.86
N GLU A 92 15.15 -4.90 -13.40
CA GLU A 92 16.41 -5.41 -13.98
C GLU A 92 16.99 -4.47 -15.06
N ASP A 93 16.11 -3.88 -15.87
CA ASP A 93 16.46 -2.93 -16.94
C ASP A 93 16.35 -1.46 -16.52
N PHE A 94 16.63 -1.15 -15.25
CA PHE A 94 16.44 0.20 -14.69
C PHE A 94 17.06 1.32 -15.57
N LYS A 95 18.23 1.08 -16.18
CA LYS A 95 18.87 2.06 -17.07
C LYS A 95 18.06 2.37 -18.32
N VAL A 96 17.34 1.38 -18.88
CA VAL A 96 16.47 1.57 -20.03
C VAL A 96 15.22 2.34 -19.60
N LEU A 97 14.57 1.89 -18.53
CA LEU A 97 13.40 2.55 -17.95
C LEU A 97 13.70 4.03 -17.62
N TRP A 98 14.85 4.32 -17.02
CA TRP A 98 15.25 5.69 -16.72
C TRP A 98 15.40 6.57 -17.96
N ARG A 99 15.95 6.05 -19.07
CA ARG A 99 16.09 6.83 -20.32
C ARG A 99 14.75 7.17 -20.94
N GLU A 100 13.80 6.25 -20.85
CA GLU A 100 12.47 6.36 -21.42
C GLU A 100 11.57 7.29 -20.59
N TYR A 101 11.40 7.00 -19.30
CA TYR A 101 10.43 7.70 -18.45
C TYR A 101 11.03 8.90 -17.70
N ARG A 102 12.35 8.92 -17.49
CA ARG A 102 13.08 10.02 -16.83
C ARG A 102 12.45 10.45 -15.49
N SER A 103 11.94 9.50 -14.71
CA SER A 103 11.29 9.77 -13.44
C SER A 103 11.88 8.88 -12.33
N PRO A 104 12.17 9.43 -11.13
CA PRO A 104 12.55 8.60 -9.98
C PRO A 104 11.38 7.72 -9.49
N LEU A 105 10.14 8.06 -9.86
CA LEU A 105 8.95 7.30 -9.46
C LEU A 105 8.85 5.91 -10.13
N ILE A 106 9.78 5.58 -11.05
CA ILE A 106 9.98 4.19 -11.53
C ILE A 106 10.30 3.25 -10.36
N VAL A 107 11.01 3.73 -9.34
CA VAL A 107 11.33 2.92 -8.16
C VAL A 107 10.07 2.68 -7.33
N ASP A 108 9.22 3.70 -7.17
CA ASP A 108 7.91 3.58 -6.53
C ASP A 108 6.99 2.60 -7.28
N MET A 109 7.06 2.58 -8.63
CA MET A 109 6.37 1.59 -9.46
C MET A 109 6.80 0.16 -9.12
N GLY A 110 8.10 -0.11 -9.13
CA GLY A 110 8.65 -1.42 -8.79
C GLY A 110 8.28 -1.85 -7.36
N CYS A 111 8.35 -0.92 -6.40
CA CYS A 111 7.96 -1.17 -5.01
C CYS A 111 6.47 -1.52 -4.86
N LYS A 112 5.57 -0.78 -5.54
CA LYS A 112 4.13 -1.05 -5.51
C LYS A 112 3.81 -2.41 -6.15
N MET A 113 4.40 -2.70 -7.30
CA MET A 113 4.21 -3.98 -8.00
C MET A 113 4.70 -5.16 -7.15
N ALA A 114 5.89 -5.06 -6.55
CA ALA A 114 6.42 -6.09 -5.68
C ALA A 114 5.54 -6.33 -4.45
N SER A 115 5.08 -5.24 -3.82
CA SER A 115 4.19 -5.31 -2.65
C SER A 115 2.83 -5.94 -2.99
N VAL A 116 2.21 -5.57 -4.11
CA VAL A 116 0.93 -6.16 -4.55
C VAL A 116 1.11 -7.64 -4.87
N THR A 117 2.21 -8.02 -5.51
CA THR A 117 2.50 -9.42 -5.87
C THR A 117 2.64 -10.30 -4.62
N GLU A 118 3.43 -9.87 -3.65
CA GLU A 118 3.61 -10.59 -2.39
C GLU A 118 2.34 -10.57 -1.53
N LEU A 119 1.52 -9.51 -1.61
CA LEU A 119 0.21 -9.45 -0.95
C LEU A 119 -0.74 -10.52 -1.50
N ILE A 120 -0.78 -10.70 -2.83
CA ILE A 120 -1.54 -11.78 -3.48
C ILE A 120 -1.00 -13.14 -3.04
N LEU A 121 0.31 -13.35 -3.13
CA LEU A 121 0.96 -14.60 -2.75
C LEU A 121 0.63 -15.01 -1.32
N TYR A 122 0.77 -14.06 -0.37
CA TYR A 122 0.45 -14.29 1.03
C TYR A 122 -1.02 -14.65 1.22
N ALA A 123 -1.94 -13.87 0.63
CA ALA A 123 -3.37 -14.12 0.76
C ALA A 123 -3.76 -15.51 0.23
N LYS A 124 -3.22 -15.91 -0.93
CA LYS A 124 -3.46 -17.24 -1.52
C LYS A 124 -2.92 -18.37 -0.64
N LYS A 125 -1.71 -18.24 -0.10
CA LYS A 125 -1.09 -19.25 0.78
C LYS A 125 -1.84 -19.44 2.09
N ASN A 126 -2.53 -18.41 2.57
CA ASN A 126 -3.26 -18.44 3.83
C ASN A 126 -4.78 -18.59 3.65
N GLY A 127 -5.28 -18.79 2.42
CA GLY A 127 -6.72 -18.92 2.16
C GLY A 127 -7.53 -17.67 2.49
N ILE A 128 -6.92 -16.48 2.42
CA ILE A 128 -7.57 -15.20 2.73
C ILE A 128 -8.07 -14.56 1.43
N GLU A 129 -9.34 -14.21 1.39
CA GLU A 129 -9.99 -13.68 0.19
C GLU A 129 -9.91 -12.15 0.10
N GLU A 130 -9.68 -11.46 1.22
CA GLU A 130 -9.79 -10.00 1.31
C GLU A 130 -8.44 -9.34 1.54
N ILE A 131 -8.04 -8.44 0.63
CA ILE A 131 -6.80 -7.69 0.73
C ILE A 131 -7.04 -6.18 0.59
N SER A 132 -6.21 -5.37 1.23
CA SER A 132 -6.25 -3.91 1.16
C SER A 132 -4.86 -3.28 1.06
N ASP A 133 -4.76 -2.13 0.41
CA ASP A 133 -3.51 -1.38 0.26
C ASP A 133 -3.33 -0.20 1.23
N GLY A 134 -4.28 0.03 2.14
CA GLY A 134 -4.14 1.05 3.19
C GLY A 134 -4.18 2.50 2.72
N ALA A 135 -4.44 2.76 1.43
CA ALA A 135 -4.34 4.10 0.87
C ALA A 135 -5.65 4.91 1.02
N SER A 136 -5.56 6.05 1.69
CA SER A 136 -6.67 7.01 1.84
C SER A 136 -7.08 7.64 0.50
N VAL A 137 -8.36 7.98 0.34
CA VAL A 137 -8.89 8.65 -0.86
C VAL A 137 -8.28 10.03 -1.11
N ASP A 138 -7.87 10.73 -0.05
CA ASP A 138 -7.27 12.07 -0.14
C ASP A 138 -5.83 12.07 -0.67
N GLN A 139 -5.19 10.90 -0.73
CA GLN A 139 -3.84 10.77 -1.24
C GLN A 139 -3.89 10.69 -2.77
N THR A 140 -3.54 11.78 -3.45
CA THR A 140 -3.59 11.91 -4.92
C THR A 140 -2.34 12.60 -5.48
N GLN A 141 -1.30 12.77 -4.64
CA GLN A 141 -0.12 13.53 -4.98
C GLN A 141 0.78 12.81 -5.99
N ILE A 142 0.78 11.49 -5.99
CA ILE A 142 1.55 10.67 -6.95
C ILE A 142 0.68 9.51 -7.44
N PHE A 143 1.04 8.92 -8.58
CA PHE A 143 0.18 7.94 -9.25
C PHE A 143 -0.21 6.76 -8.35
N ILE A 144 0.71 6.24 -7.52
CA ILE A 144 0.46 5.07 -6.65
C ILE A 144 -0.65 5.30 -5.62
N GLN A 145 -0.96 6.56 -5.31
CA GLN A 145 -2.00 6.92 -4.33
C GLN A 145 -3.37 7.12 -5.02
N HIS A 146 -3.36 7.40 -6.32
CA HIS A 146 -4.54 7.80 -7.06
C HIS A 146 -5.55 6.63 -7.21
N PRO A 147 -6.86 6.87 -6.98
CA PRO A 147 -7.90 5.84 -7.19
C PRO A 147 -7.91 5.24 -8.58
N GLU A 148 -7.60 6.05 -9.59
CA GLU A 148 -7.50 5.61 -10.97
C GLU A 148 -6.40 4.55 -11.19
N PHE A 149 -5.26 4.68 -10.52
CA PHE A 149 -4.19 3.69 -10.59
C PHE A 149 -4.57 2.43 -9.81
N SER A 150 -5.25 2.58 -8.68
CA SER A 150 -5.77 1.44 -7.93
C SER A 150 -6.82 0.64 -8.70
N ALA A 151 -7.64 1.31 -9.52
CA ALA A 151 -8.55 0.65 -10.45
C ALA A 151 -7.79 -0.12 -11.54
N HIS A 152 -6.61 0.36 -11.96
CA HIS A 152 -5.74 -0.28 -12.93
C HIS A 152 -5.08 -1.57 -12.40
N ILE A 153 -4.73 -1.62 -11.11
CA ILE A 153 -4.13 -2.83 -10.50
C ILE A 153 -5.17 -3.89 -10.10
N LYS A 154 -6.42 -3.49 -9.88
CA LYS A 154 -7.51 -4.37 -9.39
C LYS A 154 -7.70 -5.64 -10.24
N PRO A 155 -7.66 -5.60 -11.58
CA PRO A 155 -7.80 -6.80 -12.41
C PRO A 155 -6.78 -7.90 -12.10
N LEU A 156 -5.51 -7.55 -11.83
CA LEU A 156 -4.49 -8.52 -11.43
C LEU A 156 -4.92 -9.25 -10.15
N ILE A 157 -5.34 -8.50 -9.13
CA ILE A 157 -5.75 -9.07 -7.85
C ILE A 157 -7.00 -9.96 -8.02
N SER A 158 -7.99 -9.47 -8.77
CA SER A 158 -9.24 -10.20 -9.02
C SER A 158 -9.04 -11.48 -9.84
N ALA A 159 -8.04 -11.51 -10.73
CA ALA A 159 -7.69 -12.73 -11.49
C ALA A 159 -7.28 -13.91 -10.58
N HIS A 160 -6.82 -13.64 -9.35
CA HIS A 160 -6.49 -14.67 -8.36
C HIS A 160 -7.64 -15.00 -7.39
N GLY A 161 -8.85 -14.47 -7.65
CA GLY A 161 -10.03 -14.68 -6.81
C GLY A 161 -10.04 -13.84 -5.52
N LEU A 162 -9.25 -12.77 -5.46
CA LEU A 162 -9.14 -11.91 -4.28
C LEU A 162 -10.00 -10.65 -4.42
N ARG A 163 -10.62 -10.23 -3.31
CA ARG A 163 -11.31 -8.94 -3.18
C ARG A 163 -10.31 -7.87 -2.80
N PHE A 164 -10.07 -6.95 -3.71
CA PHE A 164 -9.29 -5.74 -3.43
C PHE A 164 -10.19 -4.66 -2.85
N LEU A 165 -9.97 -4.34 -1.58
CA LEU A 165 -10.59 -3.20 -0.93
C LEU A 165 -9.62 -2.03 -0.88
N ARG A 166 -10.11 -0.86 -1.25
CA ARG A 166 -9.52 0.39 -0.76
C ARG A 166 -10.42 0.89 0.35
N PRO A 167 -9.88 1.26 1.52
CA PRO A 167 -10.69 1.92 2.52
C PRO A 167 -11.19 3.25 1.94
N VAL A 168 -12.48 3.32 1.61
CA VAL A 168 -13.25 4.57 1.49
C VAL A 168 -13.50 5.19 2.89
N LEU A 169 -12.93 4.57 3.93
CA LEU A 169 -13.40 4.67 5.31
C LEU A 169 -13.22 6.06 5.94
N PHE A 170 -12.46 6.97 5.33
CA PHE A 170 -12.08 8.22 5.97
C PHE A 170 -12.12 9.42 5.03
N ASP A 171 -13.31 9.94 4.74
CA ASP A 171 -13.48 11.35 4.35
C ASP A 171 -13.37 12.25 5.60
N ILE A 172 -12.30 12.03 6.38
CA ILE A 172 -12.00 12.76 7.60
C ILE A 172 -10.56 13.27 7.55
N GLY A 173 -10.38 14.49 8.02
CA GLY A 173 -9.08 15.16 7.99
C GLY A 173 -8.01 14.43 8.82
N ARG A 174 -6.74 14.69 8.52
CA ARG A 174 -5.60 14.13 9.25
C ARG A 174 -5.70 14.36 10.77
N GLU A 175 -6.13 15.55 11.20
CA GLU A 175 -6.27 15.88 12.63
C GLU A 175 -7.32 15.01 13.32
N GLU A 176 -8.43 14.74 12.64
CA GLU A 176 -9.49 13.87 13.15
C GLU A 176 -9.02 12.42 13.25
N LYS A 177 -8.28 11.92 12.25
CA LYS A 177 -7.63 10.60 12.30
C LYS A 177 -6.71 10.48 13.52
N ILE A 178 -5.92 11.52 13.82
CA ILE A 178 -5.05 11.58 15.00
C ILE A 178 -5.88 11.59 16.29
N ALA A 179 -6.92 12.41 16.37
CA ALA A 179 -7.79 12.50 17.55
C ALA A 179 -8.47 11.16 17.85
N LYS A 180 -8.92 10.46 16.81
CA LYS A 180 -9.55 9.14 16.90
C LYS A 180 -8.58 8.05 17.34
N LEU A 181 -7.37 8.00 16.78
CA LEU A 181 -6.36 7.05 17.25
C LEU A 181 -5.92 7.36 18.70
N LYS A 182 -5.85 8.64 19.07
CA LYS A 182 -5.53 9.06 20.43
C LYS A 182 -6.61 8.64 21.43
N SER A 183 -7.89 8.79 21.11
CA SER A 183 -8.98 8.36 22.01
C SER A 183 -8.99 6.85 22.23
N LEU A 184 -8.35 6.09 21.34
CA LEU A 184 -8.15 4.65 21.42
C LEU A 184 -6.83 4.23 22.06
N GLY A 185 -5.99 5.18 22.50
CA GLY A 185 -4.74 4.91 23.22
C GLY A 185 -3.49 4.72 22.36
N PHE A 186 -3.55 4.92 21.05
CA PHE A 186 -2.38 4.78 20.16
C PHE A 186 -1.41 5.96 20.26
N ASP A 187 -0.11 5.72 20.09
CA ASP A 187 0.91 6.77 20.15
C ASP A 187 0.79 7.76 18.98
N ARG A 188 1.00 9.03 19.29
CA ARG A 188 0.90 10.21 18.41
C ARG A 188 2.12 10.37 17.53
N GLY A 189 3.25 9.78 17.92
CA GLY A 189 4.55 10.17 17.38
C GLY A 189 4.95 11.60 17.82
N SER A 190 5.85 12.24 17.08
CA SER A 190 6.46 13.52 17.50
C SER A 190 5.67 14.75 17.04
N LYS A 191 5.21 15.56 18.00
CA LYS A 191 4.53 16.86 17.75
C LYS A 191 5.40 17.88 17.00
N THR A 192 6.72 17.81 17.13
CA THR A 192 7.64 18.77 16.49
C THR A 192 7.78 18.49 14.99
N LEU A 193 7.83 17.20 14.61
CA LEU A 193 7.83 16.79 13.21
C LEU A 193 6.47 17.05 12.55
N GLU A 194 5.39 16.90 13.32
CA GLU A 194 4.02 17.21 12.91
C GLU A 194 3.85 18.67 12.45
N LYS A 195 4.41 19.63 13.19
CA LYS A 195 4.39 21.06 12.83
C LYS A 195 5.14 21.40 11.54
N LEU A 196 6.01 20.50 11.07
CA LEU A 196 6.80 20.69 9.84
C LEU A 196 6.18 19.96 8.63
N HIS A 197 4.95 19.44 8.75
CA HIS A 197 4.33 18.57 7.74
C HIS A 197 5.13 17.30 7.40
N ILE A 198 6.09 16.95 8.25
CA ILE A 198 6.81 15.67 8.17
C ILE A 198 5.94 14.66 8.90
N THR A 199 5.81 13.43 8.38
CA THR A 199 5.01 12.40 9.05
C THR A 199 5.45 12.26 10.51
N SER A 200 4.55 12.62 11.44
CA SER A 200 4.78 12.56 12.88
C SER A 200 5.09 11.13 13.35
N GLN A 201 4.81 10.14 12.50
CA GLN A 201 4.99 8.72 12.71
C GLN A 201 6.24 8.13 12.04
N LEU A 202 7.27 8.94 11.78
CA LEU A 202 8.61 8.48 11.34
C LEU A 202 9.16 7.29 12.15
N LYS A 203 8.82 7.20 13.44
CA LYS A 203 9.22 6.09 14.32
C LYS A 203 8.45 4.78 14.07
N HIS A 204 7.24 4.87 13.51
CA HIS A 204 6.31 3.77 13.29
C HIS A 204 6.23 3.35 11.82
N GLN A 205 6.81 4.12 10.90
CA GLN A 205 6.78 3.80 9.47
C GLN A 205 8.18 3.37 8.98
N PRO A 206 8.25 2.35 8.10
CA PRO A 206 9.41 2.14 7.27
C PRO A 206 9.68 3.42 6.45
N PHE A 207 10.95 3.81 6.35
CA PHE A 207 11.37 4.95 5.54
C PHE A 207 12.18 4.45 4.35
N CYS A 208 11.66 4.63 3.14
CA CYS A 208 12.42 4.35 1.92
C CYS A 208 13.41 5.47 1.65
N LEU A 209 14.70 5.15 1.48
CA LEU A 209 15.72 6.14 1.13
C LEU A 209 15.42 6.83 -0.22
N VAL A 210 14.84 6.10 -1.17
CA VAL A 210 14.37 6.66 -2.44
C VAL A 210 13.14 7.55 -2.25
N GLY A 211 12.37 7.32 -1.18
CA GLY A 211 11.24 8.16 -0.77
C GLY A 211 11.62 9.62 -0.49
N PHE A 212 12.90 9.91 -0.24
CA PHE A 212 13.39 11.30 -0.19
C PHE A 212 13.22 12.02 -1.53
N SER A 213 13.41 11.31 -2.66
CA SER A 213 13.13 11.86 -3.99
C SER A 213 11.63 12.03 -4.22
N THR A 214 10.82 11.06 -3.76
CA THR A 214 9.36 11.09 -3.82
C THR A 214 8.77 12.28 -3.03
N PHE A 215 9.43 12.72 -1.95
CA PHE A 215 9.02 13.89 -1.16
C PHE A 215 8.91 15.18 -1.99
N PHE A 216 9.76 15.36 -3.01
CA PHE A 216 9.65 16.52 -3.90
C PHE A 216 8.33 16.53 -4.67
N PHE A 217 7.77 15.36 -4.97
CA PHE A 217 6.50 15.20 -5.68
C PHE A 217 5.29 15.22 -4.76
N THR A 218 5.46 14.97 -3.46
CA THR A 218 4.36 15.02 -2.48
C THR A 218 4.30 16.32 -1.67
N SER A 219 5.26 17.22 -1.85
CA SER A 219 5.35 18.51 -1.14
C SER A 219 4.92 19.69 -2.03
N PRO A 220 4.77 20.92 -1.49
CA PRO A 220 4.48 22.12 -2.31
C PRO A 220 5.48 22.36 -3.45
N LEU A 221 6.70 21.79 -3.35
CA LEU A 221 7.73 21.86 -4.39
C LEU A 221 7.30 21.19 -5.70
N ARG A 222 6.29 20.30 -5.68
CA ARG A 222 5.69 19.70 -6.88
C ARG A 222 5.19 20.73 -7.90
N LYS A 223 4.83 21.94 -7.45
CA LYS A 223 4.36 23.02 -8.33
C LYS A 223 5.50 23.68 -9.14
N ILE A 224 6.76 23.36 -8.84
CA ILE A 224 7.91 23.89 -9.56
C ILE A 224 8.02 23.17 -10.92
N PRO A 225 8.08 23.88 -12.06
CA PRO A 225 8.12 23.26 -13.40
C PRO A 225 9.26 22.25 -13.58
N LEU A 226 10.41 22.50 -12.95
CA LEU A 226 11.55 21.58 -12.97
C LEU A 226 11.23 20.24 -12.30
N VAL A 227 10.47 20.25 -11.20
CA VAL A 227 10.05 19.02 -10.49
C VAL A 227 9.02 18.28 -11.33
N GLN A 228 8.05 18.99 -11.92
CA GLN A 228 7.01 18.38 -12.78
C GLN A 228 7.60 17.66 -14.00
N ARG A 229 8.75 18.12 -14.51
CA ARG A 229 9.47 17.46 -15.61
C ARG A 229 9.90 16.03 -15.30
N TYR A 230 10.10 15.71 -14.02
CA TYR A 230 10.50 14.38 -13.55
C TYR A 230 9.33 13.62 -12.90
N ASP A 231 8.10 14.13 -12.96
CA ASP A 231 6.91 13.40 -12.51
C ASP A 231 6.66 12.19 -13.44
N LEU A 232 5.83 11.24 -13.00
CA LEU A 232 5.39 10.12 -13.83
C LEU A 232 3.88 10.26 -14.06
N PRO A 233 3.46 10.87 -15.19
CA PRO A 233 2.05 11.06 -15.51
C PRO A 233 1.26 9.75 -15.49
N MET A 234 -0.02 9.81 -15.14
CA MET A 234 -0.87 8.63 -14.94
C MET A 234 -0.87 7.65 -16.13
N ASN A 235 -0.95 8.17 -17.36
CA ASN A 235 -0.91 7.34 -18.56
C ASN A 235 0.43 6.61 -18.73
N GLN A 236 1.55 7.28 -18.43
CA GLN A 236 2.87 6.65 -18.45
C GLN A 236 3.04 5.64 -17.32
N ALA A 237 2.51 5.94 -16.12
CA ALA A 237 2.51 5.00 -15.01
C ALA A 237 1.73 3.72 -15.34
N LYS A 238 0.54 3.83 -15.94
CA LYS A 238 -0.24 2.66 -16.40
C LYS A 238 0.52 1.86 -17.45
N ALA A 239 1.06 2.53 -18.47
CA ALA A 239 1.85 1.86 -19.51
C ALA A 239 3.09 1.15 -18.95
N LEU A 240 3.79 1.77 -18.00
CA LEU A 240 4.93 1.17 -17.32
C LEU A 240 4.50 -0.04 -16.47
N TRP A 241 3.37 0.05 -15.75
CA TRP A 241 2.82 -1.09 -15.02
C TRP A 241 2.56 -2.27 -15.96
N ASP A 242 1.89 -2.03 -17.08
CA ASP A 242 1.56 -3.07 -18.05
C ASP A 242 2.81 -3.71 -18.67
N ALA A 243 3.84 -2.90 -18.95
CA ALA A 243 5.12 -3.39 -19.48
C ALA A 243 5.89 -4.26 -18.47
N LEU A 244 5.78 -3.96 -17.17
CA LEU A 244 6.47 -4.70 -16.11
C LEU A 244 5.67 -5.89 -15.58
N LEU A 245 4.35 -5.91 -15.79
CA LEU A 245 3.45 -6.94 -15.26
C LEU A 245 3.89 -8.38 -15.58
N PRO A 246 4.37 -8.74 -16.79
CA PRO A 246 4.81 -10.10 -17.08
C PRO A 246 5.91 -10.60 -16.13
N ARG A 247 6.81 -9.73 -15.67
CA ARG A 247 7.88 -10.08 -14.71
C ARG A 247 7.30 -10.45 -13.35
N ALA A 248 6.34 -9.66 -12.87
CA ALA A 248 5.68 -9.89 -11.60
C ALA A 248 4.80 -11.15 -11.64
N THR A 249 4.06 -11.37 -12.73
CA THR A 249 3.24 -12.57 -12.93
C THR A 249 4.11 -13.83 -13.00
N ALA A 250 5.21 -13.82 -13.75
CA ALA A 250 6.12 -14.97 -13.83
C ALA A 250 6.69 -15.34 -12.45
N TYR A 251 7.07 -14.35 -11.64
CA TYR A 251 7.49 -14.58 -10.27
C TYR A 251 6.36 -15.16 -9.41
N LEU A 252 5.16 -14.57 -9.48
CA LEU A 252 4.00 -15.02 -8.70
C LEU A 252 3.64 -16.48 -9.01
N ASP A 253 3.57 -16.83 -10.29
CA ASP A 253 3.20 -18.17 -10.74
C ASP A 253 4.22 -19.22 -10.27
N ALA A 254 5.52 -18.92 -10.38
CA ALA A 254 6.57 -19.79 -9.87
C ALA A 254 6.43 -20.03 -8.35
N ARG A 255 6.13 -18.99 -7.58
CA ARG A 255 6.02 -19.05 -6.12
C ARG A 255 4.73 -19.69 -5.62
N LEU A 256 3.67 -19.68 -6.43
CA LEU A 256 2.43 -20.40 -6.20
C LEU A 256 2.58 -21.89 -6.54
N ALA A 257 3.39 -22.25 -7.54
CA ALA A 257 3.67 -23.64 -7.86
C ALA A 257 4.52 -24.36 -6.79
N GLU A 258 5.27 -23.61 -5.98
CA GLU A 258 6.04 -24.11 -4.82
C GLU A 258 5.18 -24.34 -3.56
N ALA A 259 3.92 -23.88 -3.56
CA ALA A 259 3.03 -23.84 -2.38
C ALA A 259 2.11 -25.06 -2.30
#